data_AF-A0A7C9DF80-F1
#
_entry.id   AF-A0A7C9DF80-F1
#
_cell.length_a   1.000
_cell.length_b   1.000
_cell.length_c   1.000
_cell.angle_alpha   90.00
_cell.angle_beta   90.00
_cell.angle_gamma   90.00
#
_symmetry.space_group_name_H-M   'P 1'
#
loop_
_entity.id
_entity.type
_entity.pdbx_description
1 polymer ?
#
loop_
_entity_poly.entity_id
_entity_poly.type
_entity_poly.pdbx_seq_one_letter_code
_entity_poly.pdbx_strand_id
1 'polypeptide(L)'
;EKKEVLLEESDPVWLEMRHLHIAEASERLYEKMTNFASKNKAAQLSQASREGAELSTRDLQKMVQALPKYTEQMEKLSLHVEIAGKINQTIRDDGLRELGQLEQDIVFGEAGTKELISY
;
A
#
# COMPACT_ATOMS: atom_id res chain seq x y z
N GLU A 1 12.70 13.85 -8.28
CA GLU A 1 13.43 12.73 -8.90
C GLU A 1 12.40 11.66 -9.28
N LYS A 2 12.50 11.01 -10.45
CA LYS A 2 11.59 9.93 -10.83
C LYS A 2 12.14 8.62 -10.26
N LYS A 3 11.41 8.00 -9.33
CA LYS A 3 11.75 6.69 -8.78
C LYS A 3 11.19 5.62 -9.72
N GLU A 4 12.06 4.84 -10.34
CA GLU A 4 11.68 3.65 -11.11
C GLU A 4 11.75 2.43 -10.21
N VAL A 5 10.72 1.58 -10.26
CA VAL A 5 10.64 0.35 -9.47
C VAL A 5 10.03 -0.76 -10.31
N LEU A 6 10.55 -1.99 -10.16
CA LEU A 6 10.00 -3.18 -10.77
C LEU A 6 8.96 -3.84 -9.84
N LEU A 7 7.81 -4.21 -10.40
CA LEU A 7 6.79 -5.00 -9.72
C LEU A 7 6.96 -6.46 -10.14
N GLU A 8 7.46 -7.30 -9.23
CA GLU A 8 7.87 -8.69 -9.54
C GLU A 8 7.54 -9.65 -8.40
N GLU A 9 7.61 -10.96 -8.68
CA GLU A 9 7.25 -12.03 -7.72
C GLU A 9 8.16 -12.06 -6.47
N SER A 10 9.29 -11.35 -6.47
CA SER A 10 10.16 -11.23 -5.29
C SER A 10 9.58 -10.30 -4.21
N ASP A 11 8.59 -9.47 -4.56
CA ASP A 11 7.92 -8.55 -3.66
C ASP A 11 6.66 -9.20 -3.04
N PRO A 12 6.70 -9.56 -1.74
CA PRO A 12 5.56 -10.19 -1.09
C PRO A 12 4.35 -9.28 -0.96
N VAL A 13 4.54 -7.94 -0.91
CA VAL A 13 3.42 -7.00 -0.84
C VAL A 13 2.70 -6.97 -2.18
N TRP A 14 3.45 -6.97 -3.29
CA TRP A 14 2.88 -7.06 -4.64
C TRP A 14 2.06 -8.34 -4.82
N LEU A 15 2.64 -9.50 -4.50
CA LEU A 15 1.98 -10.79 -4.62
C LEU A 15 0.65 -10.86 -3.87
N GLU A 16 0.58 -10.27 -2.69
CA GLU A 16 -0.61 -10.29 -1.84
C GLU A 16 -1.69 -9.33 -2.35
N MET A 17 -1.31 -8.18 -2.92
CA MET A 17 -2.24 -7.09 -3.24
C MET A 17 -2.73 -7.11 -4.70
N ARG A 18 -1.93 -7.60 -5.65
CA ARG A 18 -2.14 -7.40 -7.10
C ARG A 18 -3.45 -7.93 -7.69
N HIS A 19 -4.14 -8.81 -7.00
CA HIS A 19 -5.39 -9.43 -7.45
C HIS A 19 -6.60 -8.97 -6.64
N LEU A 20 -6.40 -8.11 -5.65
CA LEU A 20 -7.48 -7.59 -4.80
C LEU A 20 -8.17 -6.43 -5.49
N HIS A 21 -9.45 -6.24 -5.16
CA HIS A 21 -10.13 -4.99 -5.48
C HIS A 21 -9.41 -3.82 -4.80
N ILE A 22 -9.28 -2.68 -5.50
CA ILE A 22 -8.46 -1.54 -5.02
C ILE A 22 -8.90 -1.02 -3.64
N ALA A 23 -10.21 -1.05 -3.35
CA ALA A 23 -10.73 -0.65 -2.04
C ALA A 23 -10.22 -1.58 -0.91
N GLU A 24 -10.23 -2.90 -1.15
CA GLU A 24 -9.74 -3.90 -0.21
C GLU A 24 -8.21 -3.81 -0.06
N ALA A 25 -7.49 -3.65 -1.18
CA ALA A 25 -6.04 -3.43 -1.15
C ALA A 25 -5.67 -2.20 -0.32
N SER A 26 -6.41 -1.10 -0.47
CA SER A 26 -6.17 0.15 0.27
C SER A 26 -6.35 -0.03 1.77
N GLU A 27 -7.39 -0.73 2.20
CA GLU A 27 -7.64 -1.04 3.61
C GLU A 27 -6.53 -1.93 4.19
N ARG A 28 -6.19 -3.03 3.50
CA ARG A 28 -5.11 -3.94 3.94
C ARG A 28 -3.75 -3.26 4.01
N LEU A 29 -3.43 -2.38 3.06
CA LEU A 29 -2.18 -1.61 3.07
C LEU A 29 -2.14 -0.66 4.28
N TYR A 30 -3.24 0.01 4.59
CA TYR A 30 -3.36 0.87 5.77
C TYR A 30 -3.18 0.09 7.08
N GLU A 31 -3.84 -1.06 7.20
CA GLU A 31 -3.69 -1.94 8.36
C GLU A 31 -2.24 -2.43 8.51
N LYS A 32 -1.60 -2.86 7.43
CA LYS A 32 -0.20 -3.30 7.45
C LYS A 32 0.73 -2.18 7.85
N MET A 33 0.55 -0.97 7.33
CA MET A 33 1.39 0.18 7.67
C MET A 33 1.28 0.52 9.17
N THR A 34 0.06 0.53 9.69
CA THR A 34 -0.21 0.79 11.12
C THR A 34 0.34 -0.31 12.03
N ASN A 35 0.17 -1.58 11.64
CA ASN A 35 0.73 -2.71 12.34
C ASN A 35 2.26 -2.73 12.30
N PHE A 36 2.85 -2.32 11.18
CA PHE A 36 4.29 -2.28 11.01
C PHE A 36 4.93 -1.18 11.86
N ALA A 37 4.33 0.00 11.91
CA ALA A 37 4.74 1.08 12.80
C ALA A 37 4.62 0.69 14.28
N SER A 38 3.55 0.01 14.67
CA SER A 38 3.28 -0.34 16.07
C SER A 38 4.04 -1.58 16.56
N LYS A 39 4.34 -2.59 15.73
CA LYS A 39 4.94 -3.87 16.19
C LYS A 39 6.45 -3.94 16.07
N ASN A 40 7.08 -3.03 15.34
CA ASN A 40 8.51 -3.16 15.10
C ASN A 40 9.32 -2.68 16.30
N LYS A 41 10.03 -3.60 16.95
CA LYS A 41 10.93 -3.28 18.07
C LYS A 41 11.96 -2.22 17.70
N ALA A 42 12.45 -2.18 16.46
CA ALA A 42 13.36 -1.11 16.04
C ALA A 42 12.68 0.28 16.06
N ALA A 43 11.40 0.36 15.65
CA ALA A 43 10.61 1.58 15.70
C ALA A 43 10.25 1.97 17.14
N GLN A 44 9.74 1.03 17.94
CA GLN A 44 9.43 1.25 19.37
C GLN A 44 10.66 1.63 20.18
N LEU A 45 11.82 1.00 19.93
CA LEU A 45 13.07 1.30 20.64
C LEU A 45 13.73 2.59 20.16
N SER A 46 13.55 2.99 18.90
CA SER A 46 13.96 4.33 18.44
C SER A 46 13.15 5.45 19.11
N GLN A 47 11.88 5.19 19.44
CA GLN A 47 11.08 6.06 20.32
C GLN A 47 11.53 5.94 21.79
N ALA A 48 11.77 4.74 22.30
CA ALA A 48 12.17 4.52 23.69
C ALA A 48 13.56 5.12 24.02
N SER A 49 14.50 5.11 23.08
CA SER A 49 15.78 5.85 23.20
C SER A 49 15.60 7.36 23.24
N ARG A 50 14.54 7.91 22.62
CA ARG A 50 14.18 9.34 22.75
C ARG A 50 13.48 9.64 24.08
N GLU A 51 12.82 8.64 24.67
CA GLU A 51 12.09 8.73 25.94
C GLU A 51 12.94 8.33 27.17
N GLY A 52 14.23 8.03 26.98
CA GLY A 52 15.17 7.78 28.09
C GLY A 52 15.05 6.41 28.75
N ALA A 53 14.42 5.42 28.10
CA ALA A 53 14.36 4.06 28.62
C ALA A 53 15.75 3.36 28.51
N GLU A 54 16.19 2.71 29.59
CA GLU A 54 17.46 1.96 29.61
C GLU A 54 17.36 0.71 28.72
N LEU A 55 18.14 0.68 27.65
CA LEU A 55 18.23 -0.46 26.74
C LEU A 55 19.49 -1.27 26.99
N SER A 56 19.35 -2.59 27.06
CA SER A 56 20.51 -3.47 27.20
C SER A 56 21.37 -3.44 25.93
N THR A 57 22.69 -3.52 26.07
CA THR A 57 23.64 -3.61 24.95
C THR A 57 23.33 -4.76 24.00
N ARG A 58 22.79 -5.87 24.52
CA ARG A 58 22.34 -7.02 23.73
C ARG A 58 21.12 -6.71 22.87
N ASP A 59 20.19 -5.90 23.38
CA ASP A 59 19.00 -5.50 22.63
C ASP A 59 19.35 -4.48 21.54
N LEU A 60 20.31 -3.58 21.81
CA LEU A 60 20.87 -2.68 20.80
C LEU A 60 21.54 -3.45 19.65
N GLN A 61 22.32 -4.50 19.97
CA GLN A 61 22.98 -5.32 18.94
C GLN A 61 21.97 -6.03 18.03
N LYS A 62 20.90 -6.60 18.60
CA LYS A 62 19.82 -7.22 17.82
C LYS A 62 19.07 -6.21 16.96
N MET A 63 18.88 -4.99 17.45
CA MET A 63 18.24 -3.91 16.70
C MET A 63 19.07 -3.53 15.47
N VAL A 64 20.37 -3.26 15.64
CA VAL A 64 21.26 -2.89 14.52
C VAL A 64 21.26 -3.95 13.42
N GLN A 65 21.22 -5.23 13.80
CA GLN A 65 21.14 -6.33 12.84
C GLN A 65 19.79 -6.40 12.10
N ALA A 66 18.69 -5.99 12.73
CA ALA A 66 17.35 -6.02 12.14
C ALA A 66 16.98 -4.78 11.33
N LEU A 67 17.68 -3.65 11.53
CA LEU A 67 17.39 -2.37 10.86
C LEU A 67 17.36 -2.45 9.32
N PRO A 68 18.32 -3.09 8.63
CA PRO A 68 18.29 -3.13 7.16
C PRO A 68 17.03 -3.82 6.62
N LYS A 69 16.65 -4.95 7.24
CA LYS A 69 15.43 -5.68 6.89
C LYS A 69 14.17 -4.86 7.17
N TYR A 70 14.16 -4.09 8.26
CA TYR A 70 13.06 -3.17 8.56
C TYR A 70 12.92 -2.09 7.49
N THR A 71 14.03 -1.43 7.12
CA THR A 71 14.03 -0.39 6.09
C THR A 71 13.53 -0.95 4.76
N GLU A 72 14.01 -2.11 4.34
CA GLU A 72 13.56 -2.75 3.09
C GLU A 72 12.04 -3.04 3.10
N GLN A 73 11.51 -3.58 4.20
CA GLN A 73 10.08 -3.86 4.34
C GLN A 73 9.25 -2.57 4.34
N MET A 74 9.74 -1.52 4.99
CA MET A 74 9.09 -0.21 5.03
C MET A 74 9.03 0.42 3.64
N GLU A 75 10.12 0.34 2.88
CA GLU A 75 10.21 0.89 1.53
C GLU A 75 9.24 0.20 0.57
N LYS A 76 9.17 -1.14 0.59
CA LYS A 76 8.20 -1.90 -0.22
C LYS A 76 6.77 -1.54 0.17
N LEU A 77 6.44 -1.55 1.46
CA LEU A 77 5.08 -1.22 1.90
C LEU A 77 4.68 0.22 1.53
N SER A 78 5.57 1.19 1.74
CA SER A 78 5.33 2.60 1.41
C SER A 78 5.13 2.83 -0.09
N LEU A 79 5.88 2.10 -0.92
CA LEU A 79 5.69 2.12 -2.38
C LEU A 79 4.26 1.72 -2.76
N HIS A 80 3.74 0.62 -2.22
CA HIS A 80 2.39 0.15 -2.56
C HIS A 80 1.30 1.06 -2.02
N VAL A 81 1.50 1.70 -0.86
CA VAL A 81 0.60 2.76 -0.37
C VAL A 81 0.56 3.94 -1.34
N GLU A 82 1.71 4.37 -1.86
CA GLU A 82 1.78 5.45 -2.84
C GLU A 82 1.08 5.08 -4.16
N ILE A 83 1.29 3.86 -4.66
CA ILE A 83 0.63 3.33 -5.85
C ILE A 83 -0.88 3.31 -5.66
N ALA A 84 -1.38 2.73 -4.56
CA ALA A 84 -2.81 2.67 -4.27
C ALA A 84 -3.42 4.08 -4.13
N GLY A 85 -2.69 5.02 -3.53
CA GLY A 85 -3.09 6.43 -3.45
C GLY A 85 -3.27 7.06 -4.83
N LYS A 86 -2.29 6.86 -5.73
CA LYS A 86 -2.33 7.35 -7.12
C LYS A 86 -3.47 6.74 -7.93
N ILE A 87 -3.71 5.43 -7.80
CA ILE A 87 -4.83 4.75 -8.47
C ILE A 87 -6.16 5.36 -8.00
N ASN A 88 -6.37 5.45 -6.69
CA ASN A 88 -7.60 6.02 -6.14
C ASN A 88 -7.79 7.49 -6.53
N GLN A 89 -6.72 8.26 -6.64
CA GLN A 89 -6.78 9.62 -7.15
C GLN A 89 -7.22 9.66 -8.61
N THR A 90 -6.58 8.86 -9.47
CA THR A 90 -6.93 8.77 -10.90
C THR A 90 -8.39 8.36 -11.11
N ILE A 91 -8.87 7.36 -10.35
CA ILE A 91 -10.28 6.93 -10.41
C ILE A 91 -11.25 8.09 -10.11
N ARG A 92 -10.91 8.96 -9.15
CA ARG A 92 -11.75 10.10 -8.78
C ARG A 92 -11.63 11.24 -9.79
N ASP A 93 -10.41 11.63 -10.12
CA ASP A 93 -10.13 12.82 -10.92
C ASP A 93 -10.65 12.64 -12.35
N ASP A 94 -10.61 11.42 -12.89
CA ASP A 94 -11.07 11.11 -14.24
C ASP A 94 -12.50 10.52 -14.28
N GLY A 95 -13.22 10.46 -13.15
CA GLY A 95 -14.60 9.95 -13.11
C GLY A 95 -14.76 8.46 -13.49
N LEU A 96 -13.70 7.66 -13.34
CA LEU A 96 -13.63 6.29 -13.90
C LEU A 96 -14.64 5.32 -13.29
N ARG A 97 -15.23 5.65 -12.13
CA ARG A 97 -16.24 4.79 -11.50
C ARG A 97 -17.52 4.72 -12.32
N GLU A 98 -17.98 5.86 -12.81
CA GLU A 98 -19.21 5.95 -13.61
C GLU A 98 -18.98 5.35 -14.99
N LEU A 99 -17.82 5.66 -15.60
CA LEU A 99 -17.39 5.05 -16.86
C LEU A 99 -17.34 3.53 -16.77
N GLY A 100 -16.64 3.00 -15.75
CA GLY A 100 -16.50 1.56 -15.56
C GLY A 100 -17.82 0.85 -15.26
N GLN A 101 -18.78 1.54 -14.63
CA GLN A 101 -20.13 0.99 -14.47
C GLN A 101 -20.86 0.90 -15.81
N LEU A 102 -20.83 1.97 -16.62
CA LEU A 102 -21.42 1.95 -17.96
C LEU A 102 -20.81 0.85 -18.85
N GLU A 103 -19.49 0.67 -18.80
CA GLU A 103 -18.80 -0.42 -19.51
C GLU A 103 -19.33 -1.80 -19.09
N GLN A 104 -19.52 -2.02 -17.78
CA GLN A 104 -20.09 -3.27 -17.26
C GLN A 104 -21.53 -3.46 -17.75
N ASP A 105 -22.37 -2.45 -17.61
CA ASP A 105 -23.78 -2.53 -18.00
C ASP A 105 -23.93 -2.85 -19.49
N ILE A 106 -23.07 -2.30 -20.35
CA ILE A 106 -23.03 -2.63 -21.79
C ILE A 106 -22.62 -4.10 -22.00
N VAL A 107 -21.56 -4.57 -21.33
CA VAL A 107 -21.05 -5.94 -21.49
C VAL A 107 -22.07 -6.98 -21.02
N PHE A 108 -22.83 -6.67 -19.97
CA PHE A 108 -23.86 -7.57 -19.43
C PHE A 108 -25.24 -7.37 -20.07
N GLY A 109 -25.38 -6.42 -21.01
CA GLY A 109 -26.62 -6.16 -21.74
C GLY A 109 -27.70 -5.42 -20.93
N GLU A 110 -27.30 -4.77 -19.84
CA GLU A 110 -28.14 -3.94 -18.98
C GLU A 110 -28.26 -2.49 -19.51
N ALA A 111 -27.31 -2.04 -20.35
CA ALA A 111 -27.33 -0.75 -21.03
C ALA A 111 -27.26 -0.89 -22.56
N GLY A 112 -27.95 -0.01 -23.28
CA GLY A 112 -27.99 0.05 -24.73
C GLY A 112 -27.39 1.33 -25.29
N THR A 113 -27.62 1.57 -26.58
CA THR A 113 -27.07 2.72 -27.30
C THR A 113 -27.55 4.07 -26.75
N LYS A 114 -28.69 4.12 -26.06
CA LYS A 114 -29.22 5.37 -25.50
C LYS A 114 -28.40 5.83 -24.30
N GLU A 115 -28.06 4.89 -23.41
CA GLU A 115 -27.27 5.13 -22.21
C GLU A 115 -25.85 5.59 -22.58
N LEU A 116 -25.28 5.03 -23.66
CA LEU A 116 -23.99 5.46 -24.21
C LEU A 116 -24.01 6.90 -24.76
N ILE A 117 -25.10 7.31 -25.42
CA ILE A 117 -25.22 8.67 -25.98
C ILE A 117 -25.41 9.72 -24.88
N SER A 118 -25.94 9.32 -23.73
CA SER A 118 -26.21 10.21 -22.60
C SER A 118 -25.03 10.41 -21.63
N TYR A 119 -23.97 9.63 -21.78
CA TYR A 119 -22.73 9.74 -21.00
C TYR A 119 -21.73 10.66 -21.69
#